data_AF-A0A7J4PZZ0-F1
#
_entry.id   AF-A0A7J4PZZ0-F1
#
_cell.length_a   1.000
_cell.length_b   1.000
_cell.length_c   1.000
_cell.angle_alpha   90.00
_cell.angle_beta   90.00
_cell.angle_gamma   90.00
#
_symmetry.space_group_name_H-M   'P 1'
#
loop_
_entity.id
_entity.type
_entity.pdbx_description
1 polymer ?
#
loop_
_entity_poly.entity_id
_entity_poly.type
_entity_poly.pdbx_seq_one_letter_code
_entity_poly.pdbx_strand_id
1 'polypeptide(L)'
;MSAEHHPYIPASESPPELTLRVIVVGVLLGILMTAANAYLGLYAGMTVSASIPAAVMSMIILRTIFSDVSILENNAVQTMASAGESLAAGIIFTVPALLVIGLWDDIQWMDTLIIATLGGLLGTMFTIALRRL
;
A
#
# COMPACT_ATOMS: atom_id res chain seq x y z
N MET A 1 15.05 -26.84 23.09
CA MET A 1 14.00 -26.11 23.84
C MET A 1 13.76 -24.82 23.08
N SER A 2 12.72 -24.77 22.26
CA SER A 2 12.32 -23.54 21.56
C SER A 2 11.92 -22.53 22.63
N ALA A 3 12.50 -21.33 22.63
CA ALA A 3 12.08 -20.27 23.54
C ALA A 3 10.58 -20.03 23.39
N GLU A 4 9.83 -19.96 24.49
CA GLU A 4 8.41 -19.61 24.43
C GLU A 4 8.27 -18.23 23.79
N HIS A 5 7.58 -18.16 22.65
CA HIS A 5 7.37 -16.93 21.92
C HIS A 5 6.23 -16.15 22.59
N HIS A 6 6.58 -15.14 23.39
CA HIS A 6 5.60 -14.18 23.90
C HIS A 6 5.40 -13.06 22.86
N PRO A 7 4.16 -12.83 22.39
CA PRO A 7 3.87 -11.72 21.48
C PRO A 7 4.24 -10.38 22.11
N TYR A 8 4.76 -9.44 21.31
CA TYR A 8 5.10 -8.08 21.78
C TYR A 8 3.87 -7.33 22.34
N ILE A 9 2.67 -7.69 21.86
CA ILE A 9 1.39 -7.14 22.31
C ILE A 9 0.51 -8.34 22.73
N PRO A 10 0.20 -8.50 24.02
CA PRO A 10 -0.64 -9.59 24.51
C PRO A 10 -2.05 -9.52 23.90
N ALA A 11 -2.70 -10.67 23.69
CA ALA A 11 -4.08 -10.72 23.17
C ALA A 11 -5.12 -10.07 24.12
N SER A 12 -4.74 -9.79 25.37
CA SER A 12 -5.55 -9.06 26.34
C SER A 12 -5.51 -7.54 26.17
N GLU A 13 -4.56 -7.02 25.38
CA GLU A 13 -4.44 -5.59 25.08
C GLU A 13 -4.92 -5.30 23.66
N SER A 14 -5.64 -4.19 23.49
CA SER A 14 -6.11 -3.70 22.19
C SER A 14 -5.69 -2.24 22.01
N PRO A 15 -4.38 -1.98 21.84
CA PRO A 15 -3.88 -0.63 21.57
C PRO A 15 -4.47 -0.09 20.25
N PRO A 16 -4.58 1.23 20.10
CA PRO A 16 -5.13 1.83 18.88
C PRO A 16 -4.26 1.50 17.66
N GLU A 17 -4.88 0.88 16.65
CA GLU A 17 -4.24 0.48 15.38
C GLU A 17 -4.64 1.40 14.21
N LEU A 18 -5.91 1.80 14.18
CA LEU A 18 -6.53 2.49 13.04
C LEU A 18 -7.16 3.81 13.51
N THR A 19 -6.29 4.80 13.73
CA THR A 19 -6.66 6.15 14.17
C THR A 19 -6.80 7.09 12.97
N LEU A 20 -7.44 8.24 13.16
CA LEU A 20 -7.57 9.24 12.10
C LEU A 20 -6.18 9.71 11.58
N ARG A 21 -5.19 9.85 12.47
CA ARG A 21 -3.81 10.20 12.09
C ARG A 21 -3.16 9.13 11.21
N VAL A 22 -3.39 7.85 11.51
CA VAL A 22 -2.93 6.72 10.69
C VAL A 22 -3.57 6.77 9.31
N ILE A 23 -4.89 6.99 9.22
CA ILE A 23 -5.59 7.08 7.93
C ILE A 23 -5.02 8.23 7.09
N VAL A 24 -4.84 9.41 7.68
CA VAL A 24 -4.32 10.59 6.96
C VAL A 24 -2.89 10.34 6.47
N VAL A 25 -1.98 9.90 7.34
CA VAL A 25 -0.58 9.64 6.96
C VAL A 25 -0.50 8.48 5.96
N GLY A 26 -1.30 7.43 6.16
CA GLY A 26 -1.42 6.28 5.27
C GLY A 26 -1.86 6.64 3.86
N VAL A 27 -2.91 7.45 3.72
CA VAL A 27 -3.39 7.91 2.41
C VAL A 27 -2.34 8.79 1.73
N LEU A 28 -1.73 9.73 2.45
CA LEU A 28 -0.71 10.61 1.89
C LEU A 28 0.52 9.84 1.40
N LEU A 29 1.06 8.95 2.24
CA LEU A 29 2.19 8.10 1.85
C LEU A 29 1.80 7.10 0.77
N GLY A 30 0.58 6.56 0.81
CA GLY A 30 0.06 5.68 -0.23
C GLY A 30 0.02 6.35 -1.59
N ILE A 31 -0.57 7.54 -1.69
CA ILE A 31 -0.60 8.33 -2.93
C ILE A 31 0.83 8.61 -3.42
N LEU A 32 1.73 9.04 -2.52
CA LEU A 32 3.11 9.33 -2.86
C LEU A 32 3.84 8.10 -3.41
N MET A 33 3.72 6.95 -2.73
CA MET A 33 4.39 5.71 -3.11
C MET A 33 3.79 5.11 -4.39
N THR A 34 2.47 5.17 -4.57
CA THR A 34 1.79 4.77 -5.80
C THR A 34 2.25 5.63 -6.98
N ALA A 35 2.30 6.96 -6.82
CA ALA A 35 2.76 7.86 -7.87
C ALA A 35 4.23 7.62 -8.24
N ALA A 36 5.11 7.46 -7.24
CA ALA A 36 6.52 7.18 -7.47
C ALA A 36 6.72 5.84 -8.20
N ASN A 37 6.03 4.78 -7.78
CA ASN A 37 6.10 3.49 -8.44
C ASN A 37 5.45 3.48 -9.82
N ALA A 38 4.37 4.23 -10.03
CA ALA A 38 3.78 4.39 -11.35
C ALA A 38 4.77 5.05 -12.33
N TYR A 39 5.41 6.15 -11.90
CA TYR A 39 6.40 6.86 -12.69
C TYR A 39 7.63 5.98 -12.99
N LEU A 40 8.24 5.39 -11.97
CA LEU A 40 9.42 4.54 -12.13
C LEU A 40 9.11 3.29 -12.96
N GLY A 41 7.93 2.71 -12.77
CA GLY A 41 7.46 1.57 -13.53
C GLY A 41 7.35 1.86 -15.02
N LEU A 42 6.74 3.00 -15.37
CA LEU A 42 6.60 3.42 -16.77
C LEU A 42 7.91 3.91 -17.38
N TYR A 43 8.76 4.59 -16.61
CA TYR A 43 9.99 5.19 -17.10
C TYR A 43 11.16 4.20 -17.17
N ALA A 44 11.38 3.43 -16.11
CA ALA A 44 12.54 2.55 -15.93
C ALA A 44 12.20 1.06 -16.02
N GLY A 45 10.91 0.69 -16.15
CA GLY A 45 10.48 -0.71 -16.23
C GLY A 45 10.66 -1.50 -14.92
N MET A 46 10.90 -0.81 -13.80
CA MET A 46 11.13 -1.42 -12.49
C MET A 46 10.32 -0.71 -11.40
N THR A 47 9.92 -1.46 -10.37
CA THR A 47 9.30 -0.90 -9.16
C THR A 47 10.29 -0.92 -8.00
N VAL A 48 10.06 -0.06 -7.02
CA VAL A 48 10.84 0.00 -5.79
C VAL A 48 9.92 -0.38 -4.64
N SER A 49 10.45 -1.16 -3.69
CA SER A 49 9.71 -1.53 -2.49
C SER A 49 9.26 -0.26 -1.75
N ALA A 50 7.95 -0.02 -1.72
CA ALA A 50 7.35 1.10 -0.99
C ALA A 50 7.39 0.86 0.52
N SER A 51 7.46 -0.40 0.94
CA SER A 51 7.31 -0.81 2.35
C SER A 51 8.41 -0.29 3.26
N ILE A 52 9.67 -0.30 2.79
CA ILE A 52 10.83 0.19 3.56
C ILE A 52 10.76 1.72 3.76
N PRO A 53 10.71 2.54 2.70
CA PRO A 53 10.64 3.99 2.85
C PRO A 53 9.35 4.42 3.54
N ALA A 54 8.20 3.79 3.26
CA ALA A 54 6.96 4.12 3.95
C ALA A 54 7.03 3.86 5.45
N ALA A 55 7.62 2.75 5.91
CA ALA A 55 7.77 2.50 7.33
C ALA A 55 8.70 3.51 8.03
N VAL A 56 9.79 3.91 7.37
CA VAL A 56 10.72 4.91 7.93
C VAL A 56 10.06 6.29 7.96
N MET A 57 9.44 6.72 6.86
CA MET A 57 8.73 8.01 6.79
C MET A 57 7.57 8.07 7.77
N SER A 58 6.78 7.00 7.87
CA SER A 58 5.68 6.91 8.83
C SER A 58 6.17 7.04 10.27
N MET A 59 7.24 6.33 10.65
CA MET A 59 7.84 6.46 11.99
C MET A 59 8.29 7.89 12.27
N ILE A 60 8.93 8.54 11.30
CA ILE A 60 9.41 9.93 11.45
C ILE A 60 8.22 10.88 11.60
N ILE A 61 7.23 10.80 10.71
CA ILE A 61 6.07 11.70 10.69
C ILE A 61 5.25 11.53 11.96
N LEU A 62 4.85 10.29 12.28
CA LEU A 62 4.00 10.03 13.44
C LEU A 62 4.72 10.41 14.74
N ARG A 63 5.99 10.06 14.91
CA ARG A 63 6.72 10.27 16.17
C ARG A 63 7.22 11.70 16.37
N THR A 64 7.30 12.48 15.29
CA THR A 64 7.61 13.93 15.38
C THR A 64 6.36 14.73 15.77
N ILE A 65 5.17 14.29 15.32
CA ILE A 65 3.91 15.01 15.56
C ILE A 65 3.24 14.53 16.86
N PHE A 66 3.38 13.24 17.20
CA PHE A 66 2.71 12.61 18.33
C PHE A 66 3.71 11.87 19.23
N SER A 67 3.55 12.02 20.53
CA SER A 67 4.38 11.36 21.54
C SER A 67 3.96 9.91 21.86
N ASP A 68 2.72 9.54 21.51
CA ASP A 68 2.04 8.30 21.90
C ASP A 68 1.82 7.33 20.73
N VAL A 69 2.82 7.15 19.86
CA VAL A 69 2.68 6.33 18.64
C VAL A 69 2.90 4.85 18.91
N SER A 70 1.97 4.01 18.49
CA SER A 70 2.11 2.55 18.59
C SER A 70 2.83 1.95 17.37
N ILE A 71 3.49 0.80 17.56
CA ILE A 71 4.11 0.05 16.44
C ILE A 71 3.03 -0.42 15.44
N LEU A 72 1.81 -0.68 15.92
CA LEU A 72 0.68 -1.09 15.09
C LEU A 72 0.19 0.05 14.20
N GLU A 73 0.16 1.29 14.69
CA GLU A 73 -0.15 2.47 13.87
C GLU A 73 0.83 2.60 12.70
N ASN A 74 2.13 2.42 12.97
CA ASN A 74 3.15 2.48 11.92
C ASN A 74 3.04 1.31 10.92
N ASN A 75 2.72 0.11 11.42
CA ASN A 75 2.48 -1.06 10.57
C ASN A 75 1.28 -0.83 9.64
N ALA A 76 0.18 -0.29 10.16
CA ALA A 76 -1.00 0.05 9.36
C ALA A 76 -0.70 1.05 8.25
N VAL A 77 0.08 2.10 8.54
CA VAL A 77 0.54 3.07 7.52
C VAL A 77 1.41 2.39 6.45
N GLN A 78 2.36 1.55 6.85
CA GLN A 78 3.19 0.78 5.92
C GLN A 78 2.33 -0.12 5.02
N THR A 79 1.37 -0.84 5.58
CA THR A 79 0.48 -1.72 4.82
C THR A 79 -0.35 -0.93 3.80
N MET A 80 -0.90 0.22 4.19
CA MET A 80 -1.61 1.10 3.25
C MET A 80 -0.72 1.56 2.09
N ALA A 81 0.53 1.93 2.37
CA ALA A 81 1.46 2.35 1.33
C ALA A 81 1.86 1.21 0.39
N SER A 82 2.10 0.00 0.93
CA SER A 82 2.46 -1.19 0.16
C SER A 82 1.30 -1.76 -0.67
N ALA A 83 0.06 -1.64 -0.17
CA ALA A 83 -1.12 -1.98 -0.94
C ALA A 83 -1.23 -1.13 -2.22
N GLY A 84 -0.86 0.16 -2.14
CA GLY A 84 -0.79 1.06 -3.27
C GLY A 84 0.27 0.67 -4.32
N GLU A 85 1.39 0.07 -3.90
CA GLU A 85 2.41 -0.48 -4.80
C GLU A 85 1.86 -1.64 -5.64
N SER A 86 1.14 -2.57 -5.00
CA SER A 86 0.53 -3.72 -5.69
C SER A 86 -0.46 -3.28 -6.76
N LEU A 87 -1.28 -2.26 -6.46
CA LEU A 87 -2.21 -1.69 -7.44
C LEU A 87 -1.48 -0.97 -8.57
N ALA A 88 -0.47 -0.15 -8.26
CA ALA A 88 0.34 0.55 -9.26
C ALA A 88 0.97 -0.45 -10.24
N ALA A 89 1.56 -1.53 -9.72
CA ALA A 89 2.18 -2.58 -10.51
C ALA A 89 1.21 -3.18 -11.54
N GLY A 90 -0.04 -3.46 -11.16
CA GLY A 90 -1.06 -3.94 -12.10
C GLY A 90 -1.28 -2.95 -13.25
N ILE A 91 -1.42 -1.67 -12.94
CA ILE A 91 -1.74 -0.64 -13.95
C ILE A 91 -0.56 -0.35 -14.88
N ILE A 92 0.66 -0.20 -14.36
CA ILE A 92 1.85 0.12 -15.16
C ILE A 92 2.21 -0.97 -16.16
N PHE A 93 1.82 -2.22 -15.92
CA PHE A 93 2.08 -3.31 -16.86
C PHE A 93 0.90 -3.56 -17.80
N THR A 94 -0.34 -3.39 -17.32
CA THR A 94 -1.53 -3.64 -18.15
C THR A 94 -1.81 -2.50 -19.14
N VAL A 95 -1.77 -1.24 -18.72
CA VAL A 95 -2.16 -0.11 -19.59
C VAL A 95 -1.21 0.06 -20.78
N PRO A 96 0.13 0.07 -20.60
CA PRO A 96 1.05 0.13 -21.74
C PRO A 96 0.94 -1.08 -22.66
N ALA A 97 0.65 -2.27 -22.12
CA ALA A 97 0.44 -3.45 -22.96
C ALA A 97 -0.72 -3.27 -23.95
N LEU A 98 -1.83 -2.65 -23.53
CA LEU A 98 -2.98 -2.34 -24.40
C LEU A 98 -2.63 -1.38 -25.54
N LEU A 99 -1.75 -0.41 -25.29
CA LEU A 99 -1.24 0.51 -26.32
C LEU A 99 -0.33 -0.23 -27.31
N VAL A 100 0.59 -1.06 -26.80
CA VAL A 100 1.57 -1.78 -27.65
C VAL A 100 0.90 -2.77 -28.60
N ILE A 101 -0.19 -3.44 -28.17
CA ILE A 101 -0.94 -4.37 -29.04
C ILE A 101 -1.91 -3.66 -29.99
N GLY A 102 -2.01 -2.33 -29.94
CA GLY A 102 -2.87 -1.52 -30.82
C GLY A 102 -4.36 -1.61 -30.50
N LEU A 103 -4.74 -1.99 -29.27
CA LEU A 103 -6.14 -1.93 -28.84
C LEU A 103 -6.55 -0.52 -28.41
N TRP A 104 -5.61 0.24 -27.83
CA TRP A 104 -5.79 1.64 -27.45
C TRP A 104 -4.84 2.53 -28.24
N ASP A 105 -5.35 3.65 -28.73
CA ASP A 105 -4.52 4.68 -29.39
C ASP A 105 -3.84 5.61 -28.38
N ASP A 106 -4.52 5.87 -27.25
CA ASP A 106 -4.08 6.72 -26.15
C ASP A 106 -4.55 6.15 -24.79
N ILE A 107 -3.94 6.59 -23.69
CA ILE A 107 -4.35 6.20 -22.33
C ILE A 107 -5.79 6.68 -22.07
N GLN A 108 -6.72 5.72 -21.97
CA GLN A 108 -8.11 5.99 -21.64
C GLN A 108 -8.26 6.20 -20.13
N TRP A 109 -8.36 7.45 -19.68
CA TRP A 109 -8.41 7.80 -18.25
C TRP A 109 -9.57 7.13 -17.50
N MET A 110 -10.77 7.12 -18.09
CA MET A 110 -11.96 6.57 -17.44
C MET A 110 -11.87 5.05 -17.31
N ASP A 111 -11.48 4.36 -18.39
CA ASP A 111 -11.32 2.90 -18.37
C ASP A 111 -10.20 2.49 -17.42
N THR A 112 -9.07 3.23 -17.41
CA THR A 112 -7.96 2.99 -16.48
C THR A 112 -8.42 3.17 -15.03
N LEU A 113 -9.22 4.20 -14.74
CA LEU A 113 -9.78 4.43 -13.41
C LEU A 113 -10.71 3.28 -12.98
N ILE A 114 -11.57 2.82 -13.89
CA ILE A 114 -12.49 1.69 -13.63
C ILE A 114 -11.69 0.41 -13.37
N ILE A 115 -10.70 0.09 -14.22
CA ILE A 115 -9.84 -1.07 -14.08
C ILE A 115 -9.07 -1.01 -12.76
N ALA A 116 -8.48 0.14 -12.42
CA ALA A 116 -7.76 0.33 -11.16
C ALA A 116 -8.69 0.17 -9.95
N THR A 117 -9.88 0.75 -10.00
CA THR A 117 -10.86 0.68 -8.90
C THR A 117 -11.33 -0.76 -8.70
N LEU A 118 -11.73 -1.44 -9.79
CA LEU A 118 -12.17 -2.83 -9.73
C LEU A 118 -11.03 -3.77 -9.31
N GLY A 119 -9.83 -3.59 -9.85
CA GLY A 119 -8.66 -4.38 -9.48
C GLY A 119 -8.27 -4.20 -8.02
N GLY A 120 -8.31 -2.95 -7.51
CA GLY A 120 -8.08 -2.65 -6.09
C GLY A 120 -9.13 -3.30 -5.19
N LEU A 121 -10.42 -3.13 -5.51
CA LEU A 121 -11.51 -3.76 -4.77
C LEU A 121 -11.37 -5.29 -4.75
N LEU A 122 -11.16 -5.89 -5.92
CA LEU A 122 -10.99 -7.34 -6.05
C LEU A 122 -9.80 -7.83 -5.22
N GLY A 123 -8.65 -7.14 -5.31
CA GLY A 123 -7.46 -7.44 -4.51
C GLY A 123 -7.74 -7.43 -3.02
N THR A 124 -8.41 -6.39 -2.51
CA THR A 124 -8.78 -6.32 -1.08
C THR A 124 -9.72 -7.45 -0.65
N MET A 125 -10.70 -7.81 -1.49
CA MET A 125 -11.60 -8.94 -1.22
C MET A 125 -10.84 -10.27 -1.14
N PHE A 126 -9.91 -10.50 -2.06
CA PHE A 126 -9.08 -11.70 -2.06
C PHE A 126 -8.18 -11.78 -0.84
N THR A 127 -7.58 -10.68 -0.40
CA THR A 127 -6.79 -10.65 0.85
C THR A 127 -7.61 -11.11 2.06
N ILE A 128 -8.88 -10.67 2.15
CA ILE A 128 -9.79 -11.10 3.23
C ILE A 128 -10.14 -12.59 3.11
N ALA A 129 -10.42 -13.06 1.89
CA ALA A 129 -10.78 -14.46 1.65
C ALA A 129 -9.61 -15.41 2.00
N LEU A 130 -8.40 -15.09 1.53
CA LEU A 130 -7.17 -15.85 1.81
C LEU A 130 -6.83 -15.90 3.30
N ARG A 131 -7.16 -14.86 4.06
CA ARG A 131 -6.94 -14.85 5.52
C ARG A 131 -7.81 -15.87 6.28
N ARG A 132 -8.91 -16.33 5.68
CA ARG A 132 -9.88 -17.24 6.30
C ARG A 132 -9.77 -18.69 5.84
N LEU A 133 -8.92 -18.96 4.85
CA LEU A 133 -8.57 -20.31 4.39
C LEU A 133 -7.39 -20.84 5.19
#